data_AF-A0A3M9MXE7-F1
#
_entry.id   AF-A0A3M9MXE7-F1
#
_cell.length_a   1.000
_cell.length_b   1.000
_cell.length_c   1.000
_cell.angle_alpha   90.00
_cell.angle_beta   90.00
_cell.angle_gamma   90.00
#
_symmetry.space_group_name_H-M   'P 1'
#
loop_
_entity.id
_entity.type
_entity.pdbx_description
1 polymer ?
#
loop_
_entity_poly.entity_id
_entity_poly.type
_entity_poly.pdbx_seq_one_letter_code
_entity_poly.pdbx_strand_id
1 'polypeptide(L)'
;MANHTLYLVTAAGGEQLDLTHAKELRSNNLFPFGLHNYALYRTPEGVYVKGSNADNPNLMLDQYEVISEEAARTYVHPHQRIVEEE
;
A
#
# COMPACT_ATOMS: atom_id res chain seq x y z
N MET A 1 -9.48 -26.23 -1.84
CA MET A 1 -9.86 -24.88 -2.31
C MET A 1 -9.21 -23.92 -1.33
N ALA A 2 -8.26 -23.10 -1.77
CA ALA A 2 -7.61 -22.15 -0.86
C ALA A 2 -8.65 -21.09 -0.48
N ASN A 3 -9.00 -21.01 0.80
CA ASN A 3 -9.75 -19.89 1.35
C ASN A 3 -8.87 -18.65 1.18
N HIS A 4 -9.06 -17.90 0.09
CA HIS A 4 -8.49 -16.57 -0.01
C HIS A 4 -9.24 -15.73 1.01
N THR A 5 -8.60 -15.43 2.13
CA THR A 5 -9.11 -14.45 3.09
C THR A 5 -9.28 -13.14 2.34
N LEU A 6 -10.48 -12.58 2.37
CA LEU A 6 -10.75 -11.29 1.73
C LEU A 6 -9.81 -10.24 2.31
N TYR A 7 -9.13 -9.50 1.43
CA TYR A 7 -8.29 -8.37 1.82
C TYR A 7 -9.08 -7.07 1.63
N LEU A 8 -9.94 -6.78 2.61
CA LEU A 8 -10.75 -5.57 2.63
C LEU A 8 -10.03 -4.47 3.42
N VAL A 9 -9.93 -3.28 2.84
CA VAL A 9 -9.32 -2.10 3.48
C VAL A 9 -10.27 -0.93 3.45
N THR A 10 -10.15 -0.03 4.43
CA THR A 10 -10.89 1.23 4.45
C THR A 10 -9.95 2.36 4.04
N ALA A 11 -10.29 3.06 2.97
CA ALA A 11 -9.53 4.22 2.53
C ALA A 11 -9.85 5.47 3.37
N ALA A 12 -9.00 6.48 3.27
CA ALA A 12 -9.13 7.73 4.03
C ALA A 12 -10.46 8.47 3.79
N GLY A 13 -11.13 8.25 2.65
CA GLY A 13 -12.46 8.79 2.36
C GLY A 13 -13.63 8.02 3.02
N GLY A 14 -13.34 6.91 3.70
CA GLY A 14 -14.32 6.05 4.36
C GLY A 14 -14.85 4.92 3.47
N GLU A 15 -14.51 4.90 2.18
CA GLU A 15 -14.85 3.80 1.27
C GLU A 15 -14.10 2.51 1.61
N GLN A 16 -14.79 1.38 1.50
CA GLN A 16 -14.17 0.06 1.56
C GLN A 16 -13.71 -0.37 0.17
N LEU A 17 -12.49 -0.89 0.10
CA LEU A 17 -11.85 -1.38 -1.11
C LEU A 17 -11.48 -2.85 -0.94
N ASP A 18 -11.75 -3.64 -1.98
CA ASP A 18 -11.32 -5.03 -2.04
C ASP A 18 -9.99 -5.15 -2.79
N LEU A 19 -8.95 -5.53 -2.06
CA LEU A 19 -7.61 -5.74 -2.59
C LEU A 19 -7.28 -7.23 -2.78
N THR A 20 -8.22 -8.15 -2.57
CA THR A 20 -8.02 -9.61 -2.64
C THR A 20 -7.43 -10.06 -3.98
N HIS A 21 -7.83 -9.38 -5.06
CA HIS A 21 -7.36 -9.65 -6.42
C HIS A 21 -6.66 -8.45 -7.05
N ALA A 22 -6.23 -7.47 -6.23
CA ALA A 22 -5.54 -6.31 -6.74
C ALA A 22 -4.12 -6.68 -7.20
N LYS A 23 -3.71 -6.08 -8.31
CA LYS A 23 -2.35 -6.19 -8.82
C LYS A 23 -1.46 -5.20 -8.08
N GLU A 24 -0.45 -5.69 -7.39
CA GLU A 24 0.63 -4.84 -6.87
C GLU A 24 1.44 -4.27 -8.06
N LEU A 25 1.56 -2.95 -8.11
CA LEU A 25 2.31 -2.22 -9.14
C LEU A 25 3.73 -1.91 -8.68
N ARG A 26 3.88 -1.56 -7.40
CA ARG A 26 5.14 -1.19 -6.75
C ARG A 26 4.95 -1.30 -5.24
N SER A 27 6.00 -1.67 -4.52
CA SER A 27 6.00 -1.75 -3.07
C SER A 27 7.40 -1.60 -2.51
N ASN A 28 7.50 -1.42 -1.18
CA ASN A 28 8.74 -1.55 -0.43
C ASN A 28 8.65 -2.72 0.56
N ASN A 29 8.59 -3.95 0.04
CA ASN A 29 8.42 -5.15 0.86
C ASN A 29 9.72 -5.62 1.57
N LEU A 30 10.86 -4.94 1.37
CA LEU A 30 12.12 -5.30 2.02
C LEU A 30 12.09 -5.06 3.54
N PHE A 31 11.32 -4.05 3.96
CA PHE A 31 11.17 -3.70 5.37
C PHE A 31 9.68 -3.42 5.65
N PRO A 32 8.97 -4.39 6.23
CA PRO A 32 7.52 -4.35 6.28
C PRO A 32 6.94 -3.39 7.32
N PHE A 33 7.74 -2.75 8.16
CA PHE A 33 7.26 -1.90 9.26
C PHE A 33 7.96 -0.54 9.29
N GLY A 34 7.19 0.52 9.59
CA GLY A 34 7.68 1.89 9.72
C GLY A 34 7.42 2.76 8.49
N LEU A 35 7.68 4.07 8.62
CA LEU A 35 7.30 5.13 7.66
C LEU A 35 7.71 4.94 6.20
N HIS A 36 8.70 4.09 5.94
CA HIS A 36 9.23 3.82 4.59
C HIS A 36 8.48 2.72 3.85
N ASN A 37 7.57 2.00 4.53
CA ASN A 37 6.78 0.95 3.90
C ASN A 37 5.58 1.55 3.16
N TYR A 38 5.44 1.14 1.90
CA TYR A 38 4.33 1.51 1.04
C TYR A 38 4.06 0.41 0.01
N ALA A 39 2.84 0.39 -0.51
CA ALA A 39 2.48 -0.40 -1.67
C ALA A 39 1.46 0.35 -2.53
N LEU A 40 1.53 0.13 -3.84
CA LEU A 40 0.61 0.65 -4.82
C LEU A 40 -0.11 -0.52 -5.47
N TYR A 41 -1.43 -0.49 -5.42
CA TYR A 41 -2.29 -1.53 -5.95
C TYR A 41 -3.16 -0.98 -7.08
N ARG A 42 -3.51 -1.86 -8.02
CA ARG A 42 -4.59 -1.64 -8.99
C ARG A 42 -5.64 -2.72 -8.81
N THR A 43 -6.87 -2.34 -8.46
CA THR A 43 -7.97 -3.29 -8.34
C THR A 43 -8.42 -3.81 -9.71
N PRO A 44 -9.15 -4.94 -9.79
CA PRO A 44 -9.72 -5.44 -11.04
C PRO A 44 -10.64 -4.43 -11.75
N GLU A 45 -11.31 -3.56 -10.98
CA GLU A 45 -12.20 -2.49 -11.46
C GLU A 45 -11.41 -1.28 -12.00
N GLY A 46 -10.08 -1.29 -11.89
CA GLY A 46 -9.20 -0.22 -12.37
C GLY A 46 -9.00 0.92 -11.38
N VAL A 47 -9.35 0.75 -10.11
CA VAL A 47 -9.07 1.72 -9.05
C VAL A 47 -7.61 1.61 -8.61
N TYR A 48 -6.94 2.74 -8.41
CA TYR A 48 -5.56 2.76 -7.92
C TYR A 48 -5.55 3.13 -6.45
N VAL A 49 -4.85 2.34 -5.65
CA VAL A 49 -4.84 2.45 -4.19
C VAL A 49 -3.41 2.50 -3.70
N LYS A 50 -3.10 3.52 -2.89
CA LYS A 50 -1.84 3.65 -2.17
C LYS A 50 -2.03 3.18 -0.74
N GLY A 51 -1.32 2.14 -0.35
CA GLY A 51 -1.12 1.76 1.04
C GLY A 51 0.19 2.36 1.57
N SER A 52 0.17 2.89 2.78
CA SER A 52 1.36 3.36 3.49
C SER A 52 1.31 3.00 4.96
N ASN A 53 2.47 3.01 5.60
CA ASN A 53 2.61 2.82 7.04
C ASN A 53 2.85 4.16 7.74
N ALA A 54 2.06 4.45 8.77
CA ALA A 54 2.12 5.67 9.57
C ALA A 54 3.04 5.56 10.80
N ASP A 55 4.19 4.92 10.63
CA ASP A 55 5.12 4.53 11.72
C ASP A 55 4.55 3.50 12.69
N ASN A 56 3.64 2.67 12.20
CA ASN A 56 3.04 1.60 12.98
C ASN A 56 3.95 0.37 13.01
N PRO A 57 4.43 -0.05 14.20
CA PRO A 57 5.32 -1.20 14.32
C PRO A 57 4.60 -2.55 14.21
N ASN A 58 3.25 -2.56 14.27
CA ASN A 58 2.45 -3.78 14.34
C ASN A 58 1.73 -4.12 13.04
N LEU A 59 1.57 -3.15 12.14
CA LEU A 59 0.88 -3.32 10.87
C LEU A 59 1.84 -3.02 9.73
N MET A 60 1.70 -3.76 8.62
CA MET A 60 2.53 -3.49 7.46
C MET A 60 2.14 -2.19 6.76
N LEU A 61 0.85 -2.03 6.48
CA LEU A 61 0.23 -0.84 5.92
C LEU A 61 -1.04 -0.56 6.72
N ASP A 62 -1.21 0.66 7.19
CA ASP A 62 -2.31 1.07 8.06
C ASP A 62 -3.08 2.29 7.55
N GLN A 63 -2.59 2.90 6.47
CA GLN A 63 -3.29 3.95 5.74
C GLN A 63 -3.49 3.55 4.29
N TYR A 64 -4.70 3.80 3.78
CA TYR A 64 -5.06 3.54 2.39
C TYR A 64 -5.70 4.78 1.78
N GLU A 65 -5.33 5.08 0.55
CA GLU A 65 -5.80 6.25 -0.21
C GLU A 65 -6.08 5.84 -1.65
N VAL A 66 -7.25 6.22 -2.16
CA VAL A 66 -7.52 6.15 -3.60
C VAL A 66 -6.77 7.28 -4.30
N ILE A 67 -5.95 6.91 -5.28
CA ILE A 67 -5.15 7.85 -6.06
C ILE A 67 -5.49 7.76 -7.55
N SER A 68 -5.09 8.77 -8.33
CA SER A 68 -5.18 8.68 -9.78
C SER A 68 -4.13 7.72 -10.35
N GLU A 69 -4.36 7.23 -11.56
CA GLU A 69 -3.38 6.43 -12.30
C GLU A 69 -2.04 7.18 -12.47
N GLU A 70 -2.12 8.47 -12.81
CA GLU A 70 -0.93 9.31 -13.01
C GLU A 70 -0.12 9.44 -11.71
N ALA A 71 -0.79 9.66 -10.58
CA ALA A 71 -0.16 9.70 -9.27
C ALA A 71 0.48 8.35 -8.90
N ALA A 72 -0.16 7.22 -9.24
CA ALA A 72 0.39 5.89 -8.97
C ALA A 72 1.67 5.63 -9.79
N ARG A 73 1.68 6.04 -11.06
CA ARG A 73 2.83 5.84 -11.97
C ARG A 73 4.02 6.71 -11.61
N THR A 74 3.75 7.95 -11.17
CA THR A 74 4.78 8.93 -10.81
C THR A 74 5.12 8.95 -9.33
N TYR A 75 4.53 8.06 -8.54
CA TYR A 75 4.70 8.04 -7.09
C TYR A 75 6.17 7.87 -6.68
N VAL A 76 6.63 8.83 -5.87
CA VAL A 76 7.91 8.80 -5.16
C VAL A 76 7.61 8.84 -3.67
N HIS A 77 7.96 7.76 -2.96
CA HIS A 77 7.74 7.69 -1.54
C HIS A 77 8.69 8.65 -0.79
N PRO A 78 8.20 9.53 0.10
CA PRO A 78 9.01 10.57 0.72
C PRO A 78 10.01 10.03 1.76
N HIS A 79 9.73 8.85 2.34
CA HIS A 79 10.58 8.24 3.34
C HIS A 79 11.45 7.16 2.69
N GLN A 80 12.76 7.31 2.84
CA GLN A 80 13.73 6.29 2.46
C GLN A 80 14.46 5.86 3.72
N ARG A 81 14.72 4.56 3.87
CA ARG A 81 15.57 4.10 4.96
C ARG A 81 17.00 4.59 4.68
N ILE A 82 17.54 5.42 5.56
CA ILE A 82 18.97 5.71 5.56
C ILE A 82 19.63 4.46 6.17
N VAL A 83 20.27 3.66 5.33
CA VAL A 83 21.19 2.63 5.84
C VAL A 83 22.45 3.38 6.20
N GLU A 84 22.67 3.68 7.48
CA GLU A 84 24.02 4.06 7.91
C GLU A 84 24.89 2.81 7.71
N GLU A 85 25.81 2.86 6.74
CA GLU A 85 26.88 1.88 6.61
C GLU A 85 27.78 2.06 7.84
N GLU A 86 27.83 1.06 8.73
CA GLU A 86 28.79 0.98 9.84
C GLU A 86 30.22 0.77 9.36
#